data_AF-A0A9E2G8G9-F1
#
_entry.id   AF-A0A9E2G8G9-F1
#
_cell.length_a   1.000
_cell.length_b   1.000
_cell.length_c   1.000
_cell.angle_alpha   90.00
_cell.angle_beta   90.00
_cell.angle_gamma   90.00
#
_symmetry.space_group_name_H-M   'P 1'
#
loop_
_entity.id
_entity.type
_entity.pdbx_description
1 polymer ?
#
loop_
_entity_poly.entity_id
_entity_poly.type
_entity_poly.pdbx_seq_one_letter_code
_entity_poly.pdbx_strand_id
1 'polypeptide(L)'
;MDNVMSEFFPVTKVDGMYTRKYSGSWYIVNLTPLTNKDELNQVISDLLRQKTVSISPRGQVLHYTNCDSISHQLPKKIKDVLDEIHYSVENTSFKIVIRSPYFRYVKGYPQKAFSGQYLVFGIDPVISFSVFPDHPHLNGYELNTIPASICYTDDYEVFNNEKNIIDYVVEQTSIWLLKHLVWNQLNKIKYSMPWIGPASDELANSKRFSLNNPNSICICGSNKLYKDCCLKKHFEFETKRKFTPSDLSLLQNNWYQHEDFEQKFREDFIRIFDVYN
;
A
#
# COMPACT_ATOMS: atom_id res chain seq x y z
N MET A 1 26.03 -7.14 -11.68
CA MET A 1 24.71 -6.95 -11.04
C MET A 1 23.72 -7.51 -12.02
N ASP A 2 23.21 -8.69 -11.71
CA ASP A 2 22.35 -9.46 -12.61
C ASP A 2 21.04 -8.71 -12.84
N ASN A 3 20.57 -8.71 -14.09
CA ASN A 3 19.23 -8.25 -14.42
C ASN A 3 18.24 -9.22 -13.76
N VAL A 4 17.76 -8.88 -12.56
CA VAL A 4 16.62 -9.58 -11.96
C VAL A 4 15.43 -9.28 -12.85
N MET A 5 15.16 -10.17 -13.79
CA MET A 5 13.95 -10.16 -14.61
C MET A 5 12.98 -11.15 -13.99
N SER A 6 11.75 -10.71 -13.80
CA SER A 6 10.65 -11.63 -13.50
C SER A 6 10.43 -12.51 -14.73
N GLU A 7 10.33 -13.83 -14.53
CA GLU A 7 9.96 -14.76 -15.61
C GLU A 7 8.45 -14.78 -15.85
N PHE A 8 7.66 -14.29 -14.89
CA PHE A 8 6.20 -14.42 -14.87
C PHE A 8 5.46 -13.10 -15.06
N PHE A 9 6.03 -11.98 -14.63
CA PHE A 9 5.40 -10.66 -14.65
C PHE A 9 6.12 -9.71 -15.61
N PRO A 10 5.40 -8.83 -16.32
CA PRO A 10 6.00 -7.83 -17.20
C PRO A 10 6.62 -6.68 -16.39
N VAL A 11 7.77 -6.95 -15.78
CA VAL A 11 8.51 -6.00 -14.94
C VAL A 11 9.54 -5.24 -15.78
N THR A 12 9.45 -3.91 -15.79
CA THR A 12 10.41 -3.05 -16.51
C THR A 12 11.34 -2.36 -15.52
N LYS A 13 12.65 -2.51 -15.69
CA LYS A 13 13.64 -1.77 -14.90
C LYS A 13 13.68 -0.30 -15.34
N VAL A 14 13.68 0.63 -14.39
CA VAL A 14 13.69 2.08 -14.66
C VAL A 14 15.08 2.58 -15.03
N ASP A 15 15.13 3.61 -15.88
CA ASP A 15 16.33 4.30 -16.35
C ASP A 15 17.29 4.72 -15.21
N GLY A 16 18.59 4.70 -15.52
CA GLY A 16 19.66 5.15 -14.64
C GLY A 16 19.57 6.60 -14.16
N MET A 17 18.83 7.50 -14.84
CA MET A 17 18.52 8.86 -14.36
C MET A 17 17.67 8.83 -13.09
N TYR A 18 16.63 8.00 -13.03
CA TYR A 18 15.80 7.88 -11.83
C TYR A 18 16.60 7.26 -10.68
N THR A 19 17.38 6.21 -10.98
CA THR A 19 18.34 5.62 -10.04
C THR A 19 19.37 6.64 -9.55
N ARG A 20 19.82 7.60 -10.37
CA ARG A 20 20.75 8.66 -9.90
C ARG A 20 20.07 9.64 -8.95
N LYS A 21 18.81 10.01 -9.21
CA LYS A 21 18.08 11.00 -8.40
C LYS A 21 17.59 10.44 -7.08
N TYR A 22 17.00 9.24 -7.08
CA TYR A 22 16.38 8.63 -5.90
C TYR A 22 17.16 7.47 -5.31
N SER A 23 18.32 7.15 -5.89
CA SER A 23 19.21 6.04 -5.52
C SER A 23 18.56 4.65 -5.63
N GLY A 24 19.33 3.60 -5.90
CA GLY A 24 18.85 2.22 -5.87
C GLY A 24 18.23 1.74 -7.19
N SER A 25 17.90 0.45 -7.28
CA SER A 25 17.25 -0.10 -8.48
C SER A 25 15.75 0.04 -8.36
N TRP A 26 15.13 0.47 -9.46
CA TRP A 26 13.70 0.70 -9.54
C TRP A 26 13.11 -0.15 -10.64
N TYR A 27 11.90 -0.60 -10.42
CA TYR A 27 11.14 -1.44 -11.33
C TYR A 27 9.71 -0.93 -11.42
N ILE A 28 9.07 -1.17 -12.55
CA ILE A 28 7.71 -0.75 -12.85
C ILE A 28 6.92 -1.95 -13.26
N VAL A 29 5.70 -2.02 -12.74
CA VAL A 29 4.75 -3.07 -13.05
C VAL A 29 3.37 -2.45 -13.20
N ASN A 30 2.64 -2.90 -14.22
CA ASN A 30 1.21 -2.62 -14.33
C ASN A 30 0.45 -3.84 -13.86
N LEU A 31 -0.42 -3.66 -12.86
CA LEU A 31 -1.19 -4.72 -12.23
C LEU A 31 -2.68 -4.47 -12.43
N THR A 32 -3.43 -5.54 -12.67
CA THR A 32 -4.90 -5.49 -12.69
C THR A 32 -5.38 -6.51 -11.67
N PRO A 33 -5.58 -6.14 -10.39
CA PRO A 33 -5.82 -7.10 -9.32
C PRO A 33 -7.19 -7.79 -9.39
N LEU A 34 -8.14 -7.18 -10.10
CA LEU A 34 -9.53 -7.63 -10.15
C LEU A 34 -9.69 -8.82 -11.12
N THR A 35 -10.34 -9.89 -10.64
CA THR A 35 -10.83 -11.00 -11.47
C THR A 35 -12.30 -10.79 -11.88
N ASN A 36 -12.87 -11.73 -12.64
CA ASN A 36 -14.27 -11.72 -13.02
C ASN A 36 -15.20 -11.85 -11.80
N LYS A 37 -16.47 -11.46 -11.95
CA LYS A 37 -17.45 -11.40 -10.85
C LYS A 37 -17.64 -12.72 -10.11
N ASP A 38 -17.78 -13.82 -10.84
CA ASP A 38 -18.09 -15.13 -10.28
C ASP A 38 -16.92 -15.66 -9.44
N GLU A 39 -15.70 -15.39 -9.90
CA GLU A 39 -14.46 -15.76 -9.23
C GLU A 39 -14.12 -14.82 -8.07
N LEU A 40 -14.44 -13.52 -8.19
CA LEU A 40 -14.16 -12.51 -7.16
C LEU A 40 -14.79 -12.91 -5.81
N ASN A 41 -16.04 -13.39 -5.83
CA ASN A 41 -16.70 -13.89 -4.62
C ASN A 41 -15.93 -15.04 -3.95
N GLN A 42 -15.33 -15.94 -4.74
CA GLN A 42 -14.56 -17.07 -4.24
C GLN A 42 -13.23 -16.58 -3.65
N VAL A 43 -12.52 -15.73 -4.38
CA VAL A 43 -11.26 -15.11 -3.93
C VAL A 43 -11.44 -14.36 -2.62
N ILE A 44 -12.46 -13.53 -2.49
CA ILE A 44 -12.69 -12.79 -1.24
C ILE A 44 -13.04 -13.74 -0.09
N SER A 45 -13.78 -14.81 -0.38
CA SER A 45 -14.09 -15.85 0.62
C SER A 45 -12.83 -16.58 1.09
N ASP A 46 -11.91 -16.89 0.17
CA ASP A 46 -10.62 -17.51 0.48
C ASP A 46 -9.74 -16.59 1.32
N LEU A 47 -9.60 -15.32 0.92
CA LEU A 47 -8.81 -14.33 1.66
C LEU A 47 -9.33 -14.14 3.10
N LEU A 48 -10.65 -14.10 3.29
CA LEU A 48 -11.27 -14.04 4.63
C LEU A 48 -10.98 -15.28 5.49
N ARG A 49 -10.82 -16.44 4.85
CA ARG A 49 -10.50 -17.73 5.50
C ARG A 49 -9.00 -18.02 5.54
N GLN A 50 -8.16 -17.07 5.11
CA GLN A 50 -6.71 -17.22 5.02
C GLN A 50 -6.28 -18.42 4.15
N LYS A 51 -7.04 -18.70 3.10
CA LYS A 51 -6.74 -19.71 2.10
C LYS A 51 -5.88 -19.12 0.98
N THR A 52 -5.12 -19.99 0.32
CA THR A 52 -4.25 -19.63 -0.82
C THR A 52 -5.07 -19.12 -2.00
N VAL A 53 -4.51 -18.16 -2.72
CA VAL A 53 -5.01 -17.63 -3.99
C VAL A 53 -3.91 -17.75 -5.04
N SER A 54 -4.27 -17.72 -6.33
CA SER A 54 -3.28 -17.70 -7.43
C SER A 54 -3.16 -16.28 -7.97
N ILE A 55 -2.02 -15.94 -8.58
CA ILE A 55 -1.83 -14.64 -9.23
C ILE A 55 -1.52 -14.87 -10.71
N SER A 56 -2.28 -14.21 -11.59
CA SER A 56 -2.03 -14.28 -13.03
C SER A 56 -0.81 -13.44 -13.43
N PRO A 57 -0.20 -13.65 -14.61
CA PRO A 57 0.88 -12.80 -15.13
C PRO A 57 0.54 -11.30 -15.23
N ARG A 58 -0.74 -10.92 -15.20
CA ARG A 58 -1.21 -9.52 -15.20
C ARG A 58 -1.48 -8.98 -13.79
N GLY A 59 -1.16 -9.75 -12.75
CA GLY A 59 -1.44 -9.42 -11.36
C GLY A 59 -2.88 -9.66 -10.94
N GLN A 60 -3.70 -10.39 -11.71
CA GLN A 60 -5.08 -10.70 -11.27
C GLN A 60 -5.04 -11.71 -10.14
N VAL A 61 -5.80 -11.45 -9.07
CA VAL A 61 -5.95 -12.40 -7.98
C VAL A 61 -7.06 -13.37 -8.33
N LEU A 62 -6.69 -14.63 -8.47
CA LEU A 62 -7.53 -15.72 -8.95
C LEU A 62 -7.81 -16.72 -7.82
N HIS A 63 -8.93 -17.41 -7.95
CA HIS A 63 -9.27 -18.51 -7.07
C HIS A 63 -8.23 -19.63 -7.25
N TYR A 64 -7.86 -20.32 -6.16
CA TYR A 64 -6.91 -21.41 -6.27
C TYR A 64 -7.57 -22.64 -6.90
N THR A 65 -6.98 -23.18 -7.97
CA THR A 65 -7.61 -24.26 -8.77
C THR A 65 -7.85 -25.54 -7.97
N ASN A 66 -7.08 -25.76 -6.91
CA ASN A 66 -7.18 -26.92 -6.04
C ASN A 66 -7.83 -26.58 -4.68
N CYS A 67 -8.76 -25.62 -4.67
CA CYS A 67 -9.46 -25.26 -3.44
C CYS A 67 -10.27 -26.44 -2.89
N ASP A 68 -10.08 -26.73 -1.61
CA ASP A 68 -10.78 -27.78 -0.86
C ASP A 68 -12.12 -27.31 -0.28
N SER A 69 -12.46 -26.02 -0.44
CA SER A 69 -13.66 -25.43 0.11
C SER A 69 -14.91 -25.89 -0.65
N ILE A 70 -15.80 -26.58 0.06
CA ILE A 70 -17.10 -27.05 -0.48
C ILE A 70 -18.03 -25.86 -0.79
N SER A 71 -17.89 -24.71 -0.12
CA SER A 71 -18.69 -23.51 -0.41
C SER A 71 -17.99 -22.19 -0.08
N HIS A 72 -18.17 -21.19 -0.95
CA HIS A 72 -17.69 -19.82 -0.78
C HIS A 72 -18.85 -18.92 -0.36
N GLN A 73 -19.12 -18.89 0.95
CA GLN A 73 -20.17 -18.03 1.50
C GLN A 73 -19.57 -16.71 1.95
N LEU A 74 -20.26 -15.62 1.60
CA LEU A 74 -19.93 -14.26 2.01
C LEU A 74 -21.16 -13.61 2.65
N PRO A 75 -20.97 -12.77 3.68
CA PRO A 75 -22.02 -11.90 4.19
C PRO A 75 -22.64 -11.07 3.07
N LYS A 76 -23.97 -10.89 3.09
CA LYS A 76 -24.69 -10.14 2.05
C LYS A 76 -24.08 -8.76 1.79
N LYS A 77 -23.74 -8.01 2.85
CA LYS A 77 -23.09 -6.69 2.74
C LYS A 77 -21.77 -6.72 1.96
N ILE A 78 -20.97 -7.77 2.11
CA ILE A 78 -19.73 -7.91 1.35
C ILE A 78 -20.08 -8.19 -0.11
N LYS A 79 -21.02 -9.11 -0.40
CA LYS A 79 -21.47 -9.38 -1.77
C LYS A 79 -21.97 -8.12 -2.48
N ASP A 80 -22.81 -7.33 -1.81
CA ASP A 80 -23.35 -6.09 -2.35
C ASP A 80 -22.23 -5.12 -2.75
N VAL A 81 -21.15 -5.03 -1.95
CA VAL A 81 -19.95 -4.25 -2.25
C VAL A 81 -19.13 -4.84 -3.41
N LEU A 82 -18.96 -6.16 -3.47
CA LEU A 82 -18.23 -6.80 -4.58
C LEU A 82 -18.93 -6.60 -5.92
N ASP A 83 -20.27 -6.61 -5.92
CA ASP A 83 -21.06 -6.27 -7.08
C ASP A 83 -20.80 -4.81 -7.52
N GLU A 84 -20.77 -3.85 -6.59
CA GLU A 84 -20.43 -2.44 -6.90
C GLU A 84 -19.01 -2.29 -7.44
N ILE A 85 -18.03 -3.00 -6.88
CA ILE A 85 -16.64 -2.99 -7.36
C ILE A 85 -16.60 -3.47 -8.81
N HIS A 86 -17.26 -4.58 -9.10
CA HIS A 86 -17.26 -5.13 -10.45
C HIS A 86 -17.88 -4.16 -11.46
N TYR A 87 -18.87 -3.33 -11.09
CA TYR A 87 -19.43 -2.32 -12.00
C TYR A 87 -18.64 -1.00 -12.07
N SER A 88 -18.04 -0.56 -10.96
CA SER A 88 -17.46 0.80 -10.87
C SER A 88 -15.97 0.86 -11.18
N VAL A 89 -15.26 -0.25 -11.05
CA VAL A 89 -13.80 -0.31 -11.18
C VAL A 89 -13.34 -1.51 -12.04
N GLU A 90 -14.25 -2.09 -12.83
CA GLU A 90 -13.92 -3.07 -13.85
C GLU A 90 -12.79 -2.51 -14.73
N ASN A 91 -11.65 -3.20 -14.78
CA ASN A 91 -10.45 -2.78 -15.52
C ASN A 91 -9.61 -1.67 -14.89
N THR A 92 -9.75 -1.41 -13.59
CA THR A 92 -8.77 -0.53 -12.90
C THR A 92 -7.39 -1.19 -12.93
N SER A 93 -6.49 -0.58 -13.70
CA SER A 93 -5.07 -0.93 -13.72
C SER A 93 -4.32 -0.03 -12.74
N PHE A 94 -3.34 -0.61 -12.06
CA PHE A 94 -2.45 0.06 -11.15
C PHE A 94 -1.05 0.06 -11.73
N LYS A 95 -0.53 1.25 -12.02
CA LYS A 95 0.89 1.47 -12.26
C LYS A 95 1.58 1.59 -10.91
N ILE A 96 2.43 0.63 -10.58
CA ILE A 96 3.23 0.63 -9.35
C ILE A 96 4.71 0.76 -9.67
N VAL A 97 5.46 1.28 -8.71
CA VAL A 97 6.92 1.24 -8.71
C VAL A 97 7.43 0.44 -7.54
N ILE A 98 8.44 -0.38 -7.79
CA ILE A 98 9.11 -1.21 -6.80
C ILE A 98 10.55 -0.74 -6.70
N ARG A 99 11.01 -0.44 -5.50
CA ARG A 99 12.39 -0.07 -5.20
C ARG A 99 13.10 -1.22 -4.49
N SER A 100 14.25 -1.63 -5.00
CA SER A 100 15.14 -2.55 -4.29
C SER A 100 15.75 -1.89 -3.06
N PRO A 101 15.92 -2.62 -1.95
CA PRO A 101 16.65 -2.08 -0.80
C PRO A 101 18.13 -1.83 -1.12
N TYR A 102 18.77 -0.89 -0.41
CA TYR A 102 20.23 -0.69 -0.51
C TYR A 102 21.03 -1.78 0.21
N PHE A 103 20.50 -2.23 1.33
CA PHE A 103 21.14 -3.21 2.21
C PHE A 103 20.19 -4.37 2.41
N ARG A 104 20.71 -5.57 2.66
CA ARG A 104 19.86 -6.72 3.02
C ARG A 104 19.18 -6.46 4.37
N TYR A 105 18.05 -7.12 4.58
CA TYR A 105 17.31 -7.05 5.84
C TYR A 105 18.23 -7.41 7.01
N VAL A 106 18.27 -6.53 8.01
CA VAL A 106 18.98 -6.76 9.27
C VAL A 106 17.94 -6.90 10.37
N LYS A 107 17.89 -8.09 10.97
CA LYS A 107 17.00 -8.39 12.10
C LYS A 107 17.24 -7.42 13.26
N GLY A 108 16.17 -6.83 13.78
CA GLY A 108 16.20 -5.92 14.94
C GLY A 108 16.33 -4.43 14.61
N TYR A 109 16.31 -4.04 13.33
CA TYR A 109 16.31 -2.62 12.95
C TYR A 109 14.98 -1.94 13.32
N PRO A 110 15.00 -0.72 13.90
CA PRO A 110 13.80 -0.08 14.44
C PRO A 110 12.78 0.32 13.35
N GLN A 111 13.23 0.53 12.12
CA GLN A 111 12.37 0.84 10.98
C GLN A 111 12.26 -0.38 10.05
N LYS A 112 11.57 -1.43 10.50
CA LYS A 112 11.36 -2.67 9.72
C LYS A 112 10.82 -2.37 8.31
N ALA A 113 9.89 -1.42 8.20
CA ALA A 113 9.30 -0.91 6.96
C ALA A 113 10.33 -0.46 5.90
N PHE A 114 11.51 0.03 6.32
CA PHE A 114 12.56 0.54 5.42
C PHE A 114 13.85 -0.29 5.47
N SER A 115 13.92 -1.29 6.36
CA SER A 115 15.08 -2.14 6.52
C SER A 115 15.02 -3.30 5.55
N GLY A 116 15.76 -3.21 4.45
CA GLY A 116 16.07 -4.35 3.59
C GLY A 116 14.92 -5.06 2.87
N GLN A 117 13.70 -4.49 2.92
CA GLN A 117 12.58 -4.91 2.11
C GLN A 117 12.50 -4.11 0.81
N TYR A 118 11.81 -4.66 -0.17
CA TYR A 118 11.43 -3.91 -1.35
C TYR A 118 10.31 -2.93 -0.98
N LEU A 119 10.38 -1.70 -1.47
CA LEU A 119 9.33 -0.71 -1.23
C LEU A 119 8.46 -0.60 -2.47
N VAL A 120 7.15 -0.54 -2.27
CA VAL A 120 6.17 -0.48 -3.35
C VAL A 120 5.38 0.82 -3.24
N PHE A 121 5.24 1.56 -4.33
CA PHE A 121 4.52 2.82 -4.36
C PHE A 121 3.49 2.80 -5.49
N GLY A 122 2.22 3.11 -5.16
CA GLY A 122 1.14 3.19 -6.16
C GLY A 122 1.17 4.54 -6.85
N ILE A 123 1.56 4.57 -8.13
CA ILE A 123 1.74 5.80 -8.93
C ILE A 123 0.41 6.27 -9.52
N ASP A 124 -0.30 5.34 -10.17
CA ASP A 124 -1.56 5.62 -10.84
C ASP A 124 -2.50 4.40 -10.72
N PRO A 125 -3.60 4.49 -9.97
CA PRO A 125 -3.99 5.63 -9.12
C PRO A 125 -3.00 5.90 -7.98
N VAL A 126 -3.00 7.13 -7.49
CA VAL A 126 -2.18 7.56 -6.36
C VAL A 126 -2.66 6.89 -5.07
N ILE A 127 -1.76 6.19 -4.38
CA ILE A 127 -2.00 5.62 -3.07
C ILE A 127 -1.02 6.25 -2.07
N SER A 128 -1.56 7.08 -1.17
CA SER A 128 -0.80 7.89 -0.21
C SER A 128 -1.64 8.25 1.01
N PHE A 129 -1.04 8.87 2.03
CA PHE A 129 -1.80 9.45 3.15
C PHE A 129 -2.59 10.71 2.76
N SER A 130 -2.26 11.40 1.66
CA SER A 130 -3.06 12.53 1.19
C SER A 130 -4.38 12.09 0.55
N VAL A 131 -4.38 10.94 -0.13
CA VAL A 131 -5.58 10.34 -0.72
C VAL A 131 -6.33 9.46 0.28
N PHE A 132 -5.61 8.65 1.06
CA PHE A 132 -6.18 7.68 2.01
C PHE A 132 -5.58 7.86 3.42
N PRO A 133 -5.92 8.95 4.13
CA PRO A 133 -5.30 9.31 5.41
C PRO A 133 -5.53 8.29 6.53
N ASP A 134 -6.59 7.49 6.44
CA ASP A 134 -6.98 6.45 7.40
C ASP A 134 -6.57 5.03 6.97
N HIS A 135 -5.94 4.84 5.80
CA HIS A 135 -5.59 3.51 5.30
C HIS A 135 -4.64 2.76 6.25
N PRO A 136 -5.02 1.59 6.80
CA PRO A 136 -4.24 0.93 7.86
C PRO A 136 -2.90 0.33 7.38
N HIS A 137 -2.80 -0.02 6.09
CA HIS A 137 -1.66 -0.74 5.51
C HIS A 137 -0.79 0.12 4.58
N LEU A 138 -0.58 1.38 4.94
CA LEU A 138 0.49 2.19 4.35
C LEU A 138 1.66 2.26 5.33
N ASN A 139 2.86 2.04 4.81
CA ASN A 139 4.08 2.39 5.51
C ASN A 139 4.15 3.91 5.66
N GLY A 140 4.89 4.38 6.69
CA GLY A 140 5.23 5.79 6.82
C GLY A 140 6.08 6.31 5.66
N TYR A 141 6.59 7.52 5.83
CA TYR A 141 7.53 8.15 4.90
C TYR A 141 8.80 8.59 5.63
N GLU A 142 9.89 8.75 4.86
CA GLU A 142 11.09 9.47 5.31
C GLU A 142 11.13 10.81 4.59
N LEU A 143 11.15 11.90 5.36
CA LEU A 143 11.12 13.27 4.83
C LEU A 143 12.17 13.45 3.73
N ASN A 144 11.72 13.97 2.59
CA ASN A 144 12.54 14.27 1.40
C ASN A 144 13.33 13.08 0.83
N THR A 145 13.01 11.84 1.23
CA THR A 145 13.82 10.66 0.87
C THR A 145 12.97 9.52 0.35
N ILE A 146 11.91 9.14 1.07
CA ILE A 146 11.05 8.00 0.74
C ILE A 146 9.59 8.45 0.92
N PRO A 147 8.76 8.44 -0.14
CA PRO A 147 7.34 8.79 0.00
C PRO A 147 6.58 7.69 0.75
N ALA A 148 5.29 7.90 1.00
CA ALA A 148 4.48 6.84 1.62
C ALA A 148 4.45 5.61 0.70
N SER A 149 4.62 4.42 1.28
CA SER A 149 4.69 3.17 0.52
C SER A 149 3.64 2.16 0.98
N ILE A 150 3.38 1.15 0.16
CA ILE A 150 2.41 0.09 0.43
C ILE A 150 3.03 -0.94 1.38
N CYS A 151 2.35 -1.25 2.47
CA CYS A 151 2.72 -2.34 3.38
C CYS A 151 2.11 -3.66 2.88
N TYR A 152 2.74 -4.28 1.87
CA TYR A 152 2.19 -5.46 1.19
C TYR A 152 2.47 -6.79 1.92
N THR A 153 3.44 -6.83 2.84
CA THR A 153 3.80 -8.04 3.61
C THR A 153 4.34 -7.69 5.00
N ASP A 154 4.18 -8.61 5.94
CA ASP A 154 4.83 -8.67 7.25
C ASP A 154 5.86 -9.81 7.36
N ASP A 155 5.95 -10.69 6.35
CA ASP A 155 6.96 -11.74 6.25
C ASP A 155 8.26 -11.20 5.64
N TYR A 156 9.08 -10.56 6.46
CA TYR A 156 10.36 -10.00 6.02
C TYR A 156 11.46 -11.06 5.82
N GLU A 157 11.28 -12.28 6.33
CA GLU A 157 12.30 -13.34 6.24
C GLU A 157 12.37 -13.94 4.83
N VAL A 158 11.30 -13.83 4.05
CA VAL A 158 11.25 -14.23 2.64
C VAL A 158 12.37 -13.57 1.81
N PHE A 159 12.76 -12.33 2.14
CA PHE A 159 13.78 -11.58 1.40
C PHE A 159 15.20 -12.13 1.57
N ASN A 160 15.42 -13.03 2.53
CA ASN A 160 16.69 -13.71 2.72
C ASN A 160 16.82 -15.01 1.91
N ASN A 161 15.70 -15.64 1.57
CA ASN A 161 15.66 -17.02 1.10
C ASN A 161 15.04 -17.19 -0.29
N GLU A 162 14.22 -16.24 -0.73
CA GLU A 162 13.50 -16.33 -2.00
C GLU A 162 14.41 -16.01 -3.19
N LYS A 163 14.37 -16.85 -4.22
CA LYS A 163 15.16 -16.63 -5.45
C LYS A 163 14.51 -15.60 -6.35
N ASN A 164 13.17 -15.55 -6.35
CA ASN A 164 12.37 -14.67 -7.20
C ASN A 164 11.66 -13.60 -6.37
N ILE A 165 12.44 -12.79 -5.65
CA ILE A 165 11.88 -11.79 -4.72
C ILE A 165 10.92 -10.81 -5.43
N ILE A 166 11.23 -10.38 -6.66
CA ILE A 166 10.36 -9.47 -7.40
C ILE A 166 8.99 -10.11 -7.68
N ASP A 167 8.94 -11.40 -8.00
CA ASP A 167 7.68 -12.11 -8.24
C ASP A 167 6.85 -12.13 -6.95
N TYR A 168 7.48 -12.50 -5.83
CA TYR A 168 6.82 -12.44 -4.52
C TYR A 168 6.27 -11.04 -4.20
N VAL A 169 7.06 -9.98 -4.45
CA VAL A 169 6.61 -8.60 -4.22
C VAL A 169 5.40 -8.25 -5.08
N VAL A 170 5.41 -8.65 -6.36
CA VAL A 170 4.29 -8.43 -7.29
C VAL A 170 3.05 -9.20 -6.86
N GLU A 171 3.19 -10.46 -6.46
CA GLU A 171 2.09 -11.30 -5.99
C GLU A 171 1.42 -10.73 -4.74
N GLN A 172 2.22 -10.43 -3.72
CA GLN A 172 1.69 -9.85 -2.47
C GLN A 172 1.09 -8.46 -2.70
N THR A 173 1.70 -7.64 -3.56
CA THR A 173 1.12 -6.34 -3.94
C THR A 173 -0.20 -6.51 -4.68
N SER A 174 -0.32 -7.49 -5.57
CA SER A 174 -1.57 -7.77 -6.29
C SER A 174 -2.70 -8.13 -5.33
N ILE A 175 -2.41 -8.98 -4.33
CA ILE A 175 -3.36 -9.31 -3.25
C ILE A 175 -3.72 -8.04 -2.48
N TRP A 176 -2.73 -7.25 -2.07
CA TRP A 176 -2.96 -6.01 -1.33
C TRP A 176 -3.84 -5.03 -2.10
N LEU A 177 -3.61 -4.85 -3.41
CA LEU A 177 -4.40 -3.94 -4.26
C LEU A 177 -5.85 -4.41 -4.40
N LEU A 178 -6.10 -5.72 -4.49
CA LEU A 178 -7.47 -6.23 -4.43
C LEU A 178 -8.13 -5.90 -3.09
N LYS A 179 -7.42 -6.15 -1.98
CA LYS A 179 -7.92 -5.81 -0.63
C LYS A 179 -8.19 -4.32 -0.49
N HIS A 180 -7.35 -3.47 -1.08
CA HIS A 180 -7.51 -2.02 -1.11
C HIS A 180 -8.79 -1.59 -1.84
N LEU A 181 -9.09 -2.18 -3.01
CA LEU A 181 -10.35 -1.91 -3.72
C LEU A 181 -11.57 -2.26 -2.86
N VAL A 182 -11.54 -3.42 -2.19
CA VAL A 182 -12.61 -3.86 -1.28
C VAL A 182 -12.73 -2.95 -0.07
N TRP A 183 -11.60 -2.61 0.55
CA TRP A 183 -11.53 -1.70 1.68
C TRP A 183 -12.11 -0.33 1.34
N ASN A 184 -11.78 0.24 0.18
CA ASN A 184 -12.24 1.57 -0.22
C ASN A 184 -13.78 1.62 -0.25
N GLN A 185 -14.43 0.59 -0.78
CA GLN A 185 -15.90 0.53 -0.80
C GLN A 185 -16.51 0.22 0.57
N LEU A 186 -15.94 -0.72 1.33
CA LEU A 186 -16.39 -1.02 2.69
C LEU A 186 -16.25 0.19 3.63
N ASN A 187 -15.22 1.02 3.43
CA ASN A 187 -14.99 2.22 4.23
C ASN A 187 -16.05 3.30 3.98
N LYS A 188 -16.50 3.49 2.73
CA LYS A 188 -17.58 4.43 2.37
C LYS A 188 -18.87 4.15 3.14
N ILE A 189 -19.20 2.87 3.34
CA ILE A 189 -20.39 2.44 4.10
C ILE A 189 -20.12 2.23 5.59
N LYS A 190 -18.92 2.61 6.08
CA LYS A 190 -18.47 2.45 7.48
C LYS A 190 -18.64 1.03 8.01
N TYR A 191 -18.29 0.03 7.18
CA TYR A 191 -18.31 -1.36 7.60
C TYR A 191 -17.34 -1.59 8.77
N SER A 192 -17.73 -2.39 9.76
CA SER A 192 -16.99 -2.51 11.03
C SER A 192 -15.61 -3.16 10.90
N MET A 193 -15.40 -3.98 9.86
CA MET A 193 -14.11 -4.62 9.54
C MET A 193 -13.84 -4.44 8.04
N PRO A 194 -13.38 -3.25 7.62
CA PRO A 194 -13.29 -2.91 6.21
C PRO A 194 -12.11 -3.58 5.50
N TRP A 195 -11.12 -4.09 6.24
CA TRP A 195 -10.02 -4.87 5.68
C TRP A 195 -10.34 -6.36 5.65
N ILE A 196 -10.08 -7.01 4.52
CA ILE A 196 -10.39 -8.43 4.30
C ILE A 196 -9.15 -9.32 4.48
N GLY A 197 -9.31 -10.39 5.24
CA GLY A 197 -8.24 -11.34 5.52
C GLY A 197 -7.18 -10.79 6.47
N PRO A 198 -5.98 -11.41 6.52
CA PRO A 198 -4.94 -10.96 7.40
C PRO A 198 -4.44 -9.56 6.99
N ALA A 199 -4.24 -8.74 8.01
CA ALA A 199 -3.53 -7.48 7.95
C ALA A 199 -2.02 -7.78 7.92
N SER A 200 -1.27 -7.07 7.08
CA SER A 200 0.18 -6.93 7.26
C SER A 200 0.47 -6.04 8.48
N ASP A 201 1.74 -5.71 8.72
CA ASP A 201 2.20 -4.80 9.78
C ASP A 201 1.38 -3.49 9.77
N GLU A 202 0.36 -3.42 10.64
CA GLU A 202 -0.49 -2.24 10.78
C GLU A 202 0.21 -1.19 11.64
N LEU A 203 0.29 0.03 11.12
CA LEU A 203 0.77 1.13 11.91
C LEU A 203 -0.35 1.61 12.84
N ALA A 204 -0.20 1.36 14.14
CA ALA A 204 -1.17 1.79 15.15
C ALA A 204 -1.56 3.27 14.96
N ASN A 205 -2.86 3.58 15.04
CA ASN A 205 -3.39 4.94 14.79
C ASN A 205 -2.71 6.05 15.58
N SER A 206 -2.29 5.74 16.81
CA SER A 206 -1.56 6.67 17.63
C SER A 206 -0.20 7.00 17.01
N LYS A 207 0.54 6.02 16.46
CA LYS A 207 1.82 6.21 15.74
C LYS A 207 1.69 6.95 14.42
N ARG A 208 0.46 7.08 13.87
CA ARG A 208 0.18 7.80 12.62
C ARG A 208 0.04 9.31 12.80
N PHE A 209 0.17 9.84 14.01
CA PHE A 209 -0.07 11.27 14.27
C PHE A 209 0.83 12.19 13.44
N SER A 210 2.07 11.76 13.16
CA SER A 210 3.03 12.52 12.36
C SER A 210 2.89 12.30 10.86
N LEU A 211 2.02 11.39 10.44
CA LEU A 211 1.81 11.00 9.03
C LEU A 211 0.51 11.56 8.46
N ASN A 212 -0.23 12.35 9.23
CA ASN A 212 -1.51 12.90 8.80
C ASN A 212 -1.43 14.41 8.72
N ASN A 213 -2.10 14.99 7.72
CA ASN A 213 -2.26 16.44 7.62
C ASN A 213 -2.99 16.98 8.86
N PRO A 214 -2.40 17.89 9.66
CA PRO A 214 -3.12 18.50 10.78
C PRO A 214 -4.40 19.24 10.35
N ASN A 215 -4.45 19.71 9.10
CA ASN A 215 -5.60 20.41 8.51
C ASN A 215 -6.56 19.51 7.72
N SER A 216 -6.41 18.18 7.70
CA SER A 216 -7.42 17.30 7.09
C SER A 216 -8.56 16.98 8.06
N ILE A 217 -9.66 16.44 7.53
CA ILE A 217 -10.73 15.87 8.36
C ILE A 217 -10.15 14.75 9.21
N CYS A 218 -10.49 14.76 10.50
CA CYS A 218 -9.99 13.79 11.45
C CYS A 218 -10.46 12.36 11.11
N ILE A 219 -9.51 11.42 11.09
CA ILE A 219 -9.71 10.00 10.79
C ILE A 219 -10.69 9.27 11.71
N CYS A 220 -11.11 9.89 12.83
CA CYS A 220 -12.16 9.33 13.70
C CYS A 220 -13.58 9.57 13.18
N GLY A 221 -13.74 10.31 12.07
CA GLY A 221 -15.05 10.58 11.45
C GLY A 221 -15.85 11.70 12.10
N SER A 222 -15.23 12.55 12.93
CA SER A 222 -15.91 13.64 13.66
C SER A 222 -16.21 14.89 12.81
N ASN A 223 -15.81 14.90 11.53
CA ASN A 223 -15.83 16.06 10.63
C ASN A 223 -15.03 17.30 11.10
N LYS A 224 -14.35 17.22 12.25
CA LYS A 224 -13.43 18.27 12.72
C LYS A 224 -12.06 18.11 12.06
N LEU A 225 -11.28 19.19 12.01
CA LEU A 225 -9.88 19.12 11.59
C LEU A 225 -9.08 18.23 12.56
N TYR A 226 -8.08 17.53 12.04
CA TYR A 226 -7.28 16.59 12.84
C TYR A 226 -6.60 17.27 14.03
N LYS A 227 -6.03 18.47 13.81
CA LYS A 227 -5.42 19.32 14.83
C LYS A 227 -6.36 19.69 15.99
N ASP A 228 -7.66 19.80 15.71
CA ASP A 228 -8.70 20.22 16.66
C ASP A 228 -9.46 19.03 17.27
N CYS A 229 -9.06 17.79 16.94
CA CYS A 229 -9.73 16.58 17.37
C CYS A 229 -8.75 15.59 18.02
N CYS A 230 -8.17 14.68 17.24
CA CYS A 230 -7.41 13.56 17.77
C CYS A 230 -5.90 13.81 17.85
N LEU A 231 -5.37 14.83 17.15
CA LEU A 231 -3.92 15.05 17.05
C LEU A 231 -3.27 15.19 18.42
N LYS A 232 -3.76 16.09 19.28
CA LYS A 232 -3.21 16.29 20.63
C LYS A 232 -3.19 14.97 21.42
N LYS A 233 -4.30 14.24 21.44
CA LYS A 233 -4.41 12.98 22.19
C LYS A 233 -3.41 11.93 21.67
N HIS A 234 -3.30 11.77 20.35
CA HIS A 234 -2.37 10.80 19.75
C HIS A 234 -0.92 11.19 20.04
N PHE A 235 -0.62 12.48 19.87
CA PHE A 235 0.68 13.06 20.15
C PHE A 235 1.13 12.77 21.59
N GLU A 236 0.32 13.17 22.58
CA GLU A 236 0.65 13.05 24.00
C GLU A 236 0.73 11.57 24.42
N PHE A 237 -0.09 10.70 23.81
CA PHE A 237 -0.04 9.26 24.03
C PHE A 237 1.26 8.63 23.53
N GLU A 238 1.72 8.94 22.32
CA GLU A 238 2.94 8.36 21.75
C GLU A 238 4.22 8.94 22.35
N THR A 239 4.27 10.25 22.50
CA THR A 239 5.50 10.96 22.90
C THR A 239 5.67 11.13 24.40
N LYS A 240 4.61 10.85 25.18
CA LYS A 240 4.56 11.05 26.64
C LYS A 240 4.88 12.49 27.09
N ARG A 241 4.70 13.49 26.22
CA ARG A 241 4.88 14.93 26.53
C ARG A 241 3.68 15.74 26.09
N LYS A 242 3.50 16.93 26.66
CA LYS A 242 2.41 17.87 26.31
C LYS A 242 2.55 18.37 24.86
N PHE A 243 1.43 18.49 24.17
CA PHE A 243 1.36 19.06 22.83
C PHE A 243 1.38 20.59 22.89
N THR A 244 2.23 21.21 22.07
CA THR A 244 2.44 22.67 22.03
C THR A 244 2.15 23.25 20.63
N PRO A 245 1.96 24.57 20.51
CA PRO A 245 1.83 25.23 19.19
C PRO A 245 3.06 25.03 18.29
N SER A 246 4.25 24.88 18.87
CA SER A 246 5.48 24.58 18.12
C SER A 246 5.40 23.19 17.47
N ASP A 247 4.85 22.20 18.17
CA ASP A 247 4.66 20.86 17.63
C ASP A 247 3.68 20.83 16.47
N LEU A 248 2.56 21.56 16.60
CA LEU A 248 1.62 21.71 15.50
C LEU A 248 2.29 22.31 14.26
N SER A 249 3.09 23.37 14.46
CA SER A 249 3.80 24.05 13.37
C SER A 249 4.83 23.13 12.71
N LEU A 250 5.58 22.36 13.50
CA LEU A 250 6.55 21.37 13.02
C LEU A 250 5.86 20.26 12.21
N LEU A 251 4.79 19.66 12.76
CA LEU A 251 4.05 18.60 12.07
C LEU A 251 3.43 19.10 10.77
N GLN A 252 2.88 20.32 10.77
CA GLN A 252 2.33 20.93 9.57
C GLN A 252 3.40 21.17 8.50
N ASN A 253 4.57 21.69 8.90
CA ASN A 253 5.68 21.91 7.98
C ASN A 253 6.21 20.59 7.41
N ASN A 254 6.38 19.57 8.26
CA ASN A 254 6.81 18.24 7.82
C ASN A 254 5.81 17.62 6.83
N TRP A 255 4.50 17.82 7.06
CA TRP A 255 3.47 17.37 6.13
C TRP A 255 3.59 18.07 4.76
N TYR A 256 3.77 19.39 4.73
CA TYR A 256 3.92 20.11 3.46
C TYR A 256 5.18 19.72 2.70
N GLN A 257 6.30 19.52 3.41
CA GLN A 257 7.53 19.04 2.79
C GLN A 257 7.35 17.63 2.22
N HIS A 258 6.66 16.75 2.96
CA HIS A 258 6.34 15.41 2.47
C HIS A 258 5.48 15.44 1.22
N GLU A 259 4.39 16.23 1.21
CA GLU A 259 3.48 16.30 0.06
C GLU A 259 4.18 16.86 -1.18
N ASP A 260 4.98 17.93 -1.02
CA ASP A 260 5.78 18.50 -2.12
C ASP A 260 6.79 17.50 -2.67
N PHE A 261 7.46 16.76 -1.78
CA PHE A 261 8.38 15.69 -2.19
C PHE A 261 7.65 14.55 -2.92
N GLU A 262 6.51 14.12 -2.41
CA GLU A 262 5.73 13.03 -2.99
C GLU A 262 5.17 13.41 -4.37
N GLN A 263 4.66 14.63 -4.52
CA GLN A 263 4.22 15.16 -5.80
C GLN A 263 5.38 15.17 -6.80
N LYS A 264 6.53 15.75 -6.43
CA LYS A 264 7.73 15.79 -7.29
C LYS A 264 8.21 14.39 -7.69
N PHE A 265 8.24 13.46 -6.73
CA PHE A 265 8.59 12.06 -6.99
C PHE A 265 7.70 11.45 -8.07
N ARG A 266 6.39 11.65 -8.00
CA ARG A 266 5.43 11.14 -8.98
C ARG A 266 5.56 11.82 -10.34
N GLU A 267 5.70 13.14 -10.36
CA GLU A 267 5.91 13.92 -11.59
C GLU A 267 7.20 13.52 -12.31
N ASP A 268 8.30 13.39 -11.58
CA ASP A 268 9.59 12.95 -12.12
C ASP A 268 9.49 11.53 -12.68
N PHE A 269 8.79 10.65 -11.98
CA PHE A 269 8.56 9.29 -12.41
C PHE A 269 7.75 9.23 -13.71
N ILE A 270 6.60 9.92 -13.78
CA ILE A 270 5.76 9.98 -14.99
C ILE A 270 6.54 10.56 -16.16
N ARG A 271 7.24 11.68 -15.96
CA ARG A 271 8.02 12.34 -17.02
C ARG A 271 9.11 11.44 -17.59
N ILE A 272 9.82 10.69 -16.74
CA ILE A 272 10.86 9.77 -17.22
C ILE A 272 10.22 8.65 -18.04
N PHE A 273 9.02 8.19 -17.67
CA PHE A 273 8.41 7.04 -18.33
C PHE A 273 7.68 7.37 -19.63
N ASP A 274 7.03 8.52 -19.72
CA ASP A 274 6.35 8.98 -20.94
C ASP A 274 7.34 9.37 -22.06
N VAL A 275 8.60 9.61 -21.73
CA VAL A 275 9.66 9.90 -22.73
C VAL A 275 10.17 8.62 -23.42
N TYR A 276 9.92 7.44 -22.84
CA TYR A 276 10.47 6.16 -23.32
C TYR A 276 9.41 5.15 -23.81
N ASN A 277 8.14 5.55 -23.88
CA ASN A 277 7.06 4.80 -24.53
C ASN A 277 6.46 5.62 -25.67
#